data_AF-A0A0D2LI34-F1
#
_entry.id   AF-A0A0D2LI34-F1
#
_cell.length_a   1.000
_cell.length_b   1.000
_cell.length_c   1.000
_cell.angle_alpha   90.00
_cell.angle_beta   90.00
_cell.angle_gamma   90.00
#
_symmetry.space_group_name_H-M   'P 1'
#
loop_
_entity.id
_entity.type
_entity.pdbx_description
1 polymer ?
#
loop_
_entity_poly.entity_id
_entity_poly.type
_entity_poly.pdbx_seq_one_letter_code
_entity_poly.pdbx_strand_id
1 'polypeptide(L)'
;MPNGGSYALCALQIEFQPDGTVFAAYNTRYPVPQDKTKAKPFPNKFTKKNPSPDNNLYYSWDVPGTAHFIALTSYIPNDTFTVNTAQYKWLEADLKKFDRKATPWLIVYFHAPFVSSYEASFKQVECMRLTYEPLLYKYGTNLILNGHVHAYERFYNNYNYTLDRCGPVHITTRASAGGQQHRAA
;
A
#
# COMPACT_ATOMS: atom_id res chain seq x y z
N MET A 1 21.52 -17.11 6.74
CA MET A 1 20.52 -17.35 5.69
C MET A 1 19.34 -18.09 6.31
N PRO A 2 18.12 -17.53 6.36
CA PRO A 2 16.95 -18.30 6.75
C PRO A 2 16.15 -18.76 5.51
N ASN A 3 16.27 -20.07 5.28
CA ASN A 3 15.36 -21.04 4.66
C ASN A 3 13.96 -20.56 4.21
N GLY A 4 13.80 -20.35 2.90
CA GLY A 4 12.97 -21.15 1.96
C GLY A 4 11.52 -21.59 2.27
N GLY A 5 10.85 -21.15 3.35
CA GLY A 5 9.59 -21.78 3.80
C GLY A 5 8.29 -20.98 3.75
N SER A 6 8.26 -19.66 3.52
CA SER A 6 7.06 -18.84 3.83
C SER A 6 6.27 -18.30 2.63
N TYR A 7 6.72 -18.49 1.38
CA TYR A 7 6.13 -17.78 0.23
C TYR A 7 4.80 -18.36 -0.29
N ALA A 8 4.35 -19.52 0.20
CA ALA A 8 3.16 -20.20 -0.31
C ALA A 8 1.81 -19.63 0.21
N LEU A 9 1.84 -18.75 1.22
CA LEU A 9 0.62 -18.22 1.85
C LEU A 9 0.18 -16.84 1.33
N CYS A 10 0.96 -16.17 0.49
CA CYS A 10 0.70 -14.79 0.11
C CYS A 10 -0.52 -14.60 -0.82
N ALA A 11 -0.92 -15.63 -1.58
CA ALA A 11 -2.06 -15.54 -2.50
C ALA A 11 -3.44 -15.56 -1.82
N LEU A 12 -3.49 -15.86 -0.51
CA LEU A 12 -4.73 -16.00 0.27
C LEU A 12 -5.05 -14.76 1.13
N GLN A 13 -4.22 -13.71 1.10
CA GLN A 13 -4.40 -12.48 1.90
C GLN A 13 -5.25 -11.41 1.19
N ILE A 14 -6.11 -11.81 0.25
CA ILE A 14 -7.02 -10.90 -0.45
C ILE A 14 -8.40 -11.00 0.18
N GLU A 15 -8.88 -9.90 0.77
CA GLU A 15 -10.30 -9.78 1.05
C GLU A 15 -11.06 -9.69 -0.27
N PHE A 16 -11.93 -10.67 -0.52
CA PHE A 16 -12.92 -10.58 -1.57
C PHE A 16 -14.05 -9.67 -1.08
N GLN A 17 -14.57 -8.80 -1.94
CA GLN A 17 -15.81 -8.09 -1.63
C GLN A 17 -16.93 -9.12 -1.40
N PRO A 18 -17.97 -8.80 -0.60
CA PRO A 18 -19.04 -9.74 -0.27
C PRO A 18 -19.75 -10.37 -1.49
N ASP A 19 -19.66 -9.71 -2.65
CA ASP A 19 -20.21 -10.14 -3.93
C ASP A 19 -19.23 -10.96 -4.80
N GLY A 20 -18.07 -11.34 -4.25
CA GLY A 20 -17.01 -12.04 -4.96
C GLY A 20 -16.24 -11.17 -5.97
N THR A 21 -16.52 -9.86 -6.01
CA THR A 21 -15.78 -8.95 -6.85
C THR A 21 -14.44 -8.56 -6.23
N VAL A 22 -13.55 -8.15 -7.11
CA VAL A 22 -12.18 -7.78 -6.77
C VAL A 22 -12.09 -6.27 -6.59
N PHE A 23 -11.25 -5.81 -5.66
CA PHE A 23 -10.98 -4.39 -5.42
C PHE A 23 -10.65 -3.61 -6.70
N ALA A 24 -11.55 -2.73 -7.13
CA ALA A 24 -11.29 -1.75 -8.18
C ALA A 24 -11.13 -0.35 -7.56
N ALA A 25 -10.13 0.41 -8.02
CA ALA A 25 -10.00 1.82 -7.65
C ALA A 25 -11.25 2.59 -8.12
N TYR A 26 -11.88 3.32 -7.18
CA TYR A 26 -13.17 3.97 -7.37
C TYR A 26 -13.02 5.49 -7.49
N ASN A 27 -13.14 6.02 -8.71
CA ASN A 27 -12.81 7.42 -9.02
C ASN A 27 -13.99 8.41 -8.89
N THR A 28 -15.21 7.94 -8.62
CA THR A 28 -16.39 8.81 -8.66
C THR A 28 -16.57 9.66 -7.39
N ARG A 29 -15.92 9.29 -6.27
CA ARG A 29 -15.99 10.05 -5.01
C ARG A 29 -14.68 10.77 -4.68
N TYR A 30 -13.54 10.16 -4.98
CA TYR A 30 -12.22 10.75 -4.77
C TYR A 30 -11.43 10.66 -6.08
N PRO A 31 -11.22 11.78 -6.79
CA PRO A 31 -10.43 11.77 -8.01
C PRO A 31 -8.98 11.45 -7.65
N VAL A 32 -8.50 10.29 -8.08
CA VAL A 32 -7.07 9.94 -8.03
C VAL A 32 -6.46 10.13 -9.43
N PRO A 33 -5.14 10.41 -9.54
CA PRO A 33 -4.48 10.57 -10.83
C PRO A 33 -4.72 9.37 -11.73
N GLN A 34 -5.34 9.59 -12.90
CA GLN A 34 -5.56 8.57 -13.91
C GLN A 34 -5.38 9.18 -15.31
N ASP A 35 -4.67 8.47 -16.17
CA ASP A 35 -4.63 8.79 -17.59
C ASP A 35 -5.98 8.42 -18.23
N LYS A 36 -6.82 9.42 -18.48
CA LYS A 36 -8.15 9.23 -19.08
C LYS A 36 -8.10 8.64 -20.49
N THR A 37 -6.97 8.75 -21.20
CA THR A 37 -6.81 8.17 -22.55
C THR A 37 -6.56 6.66 -22.52
N LYS A 38 -6.09 6.15 -21.36
CA LYS A 38 -5.84 4.73 -21.12
C LYS A 38 -6.83 4.11 -20.12
N ALA A 39 -7.62 4.94 -19.45
CA ALA A 39 -8.72 4.54 -18.60
C ALA A 39 -9.72 3.71 -19.41
N LYS A 40 -9.82 2.41 -19.11
CA LYS A 40 -10.84 1.57 -19.73
C LYS A 40 -12.19 1.81 -19.04
N PRO A 41 -13.32 1.75 -19.79
CA PRO A 41 -14.65 1.82 -19.20
C PRO A 41 -14.83 0.69 -18.19
N PHE A 42 -15.42 1.02 -17.04
CA PHE A 42 -15.74 0.05 -15.99
C PHE A 42 -16.47 -1.18 -16.53
N PRO A 43 -16.23 -2.38 -15.98
CA PRO A 43 -15.29 -2.68 -14.90
C PRO A 43 -13.92 -3.09 -15.47
N ASN A 44 -12.85 -2.48 -14.99
CA ASN A 44 -11.47 -2.84 -15.35
C ASN A 44 -11.19 -4.30 -14.98
N LYS A 45 -11.37 -5.23 -15.93
CA LYS A 45 -11.01 -6.64 -15.74
C LYS A 45 -9.50 -6.77 -15.60
N PHE A 46 -9.08 -7.31 -14.46
CA PHE A 46 -7.68 -7.62 -14.16
C PHE A 46 -7.08 -8.58 -15.19
N THR A 47 -5.89 -8.25 -15.69
CA THR A 47 -5.05 -9.19 -16.41
C THR A 47 -3.63 -9.11 -15.87
N LYS A 48 -2.90 -10.24 -15.85
CA LYS A 48 -1.49 -10.31 -15.43
C LYS A 48 -0.56 -9.28 -16.12
N LYS A 49 -1.00 -8.69 -17.23
CA LYS A 49 -0.19 -7.77 -18.05
C LYS A 49 -0.29 -6.29 -17.65
N ASN A 50 -1.13 -5.91 -16.68
CA ASN A 50 -1.33 -4.48 -16.40
C ASN A 50 -1.61 -4.12 -14.92
N PRO A 51 -0.60 -4.11 -14.03
CA PRO A 51 -0.85 -3.86 -12.61
C PRO A 51 -0.87 -2.37 -12.20
N SER A 52 -0.27 -1.46 -13.02
CA SER A 52 -0.48 0.02 -13.16
C SER A 52 0.84 0.66 -13.64
N PRO A 53 0.86 1.32 -14.82
CA PRO A 53 0.17 2.58 -15.11
C PRO A 53 -0.87 2.39 -16.22
N ASP A 54 -2.14 2.36 -15.80
CA ASP A 54 -3.39 2.42 -16.61
C ASP A 54 -4.64 2.38 -15.68
N ASN A 55 -4.49 1.88 -14.44
CA ASN A 55 -5.59 1.59 -13.50
C ASN A 55 -5.37 2.13 -12.07
N ASN A 56 -4.56 3.20 -11.89
CA ASN A 56 -4.47 4.04 -10.67
C ASN A 56 -4.43 3.38 -9.26
N LEU A 57 -4.05 2.11 -9.16
CA LEU A 57 -3.98 1.35 -7.90
C LEU A 57 -2.78 1.71 -7.02
N TYR A 58 -1.67 2.09 -7.66
CA TYR A 58 -0.49 2.65 -7.02
C TYR A 58 0.05 3.76 -7.90
N TYR A 59 0.49 4.84 -7.26
CA TYR A 59 0.95 6.08 -7.89
C TYR A 59 1.67 6.94 -6.87
N SER A 60 2.38 7.95 -7.33
CA SER A 60 3.07 8.92 -6.47
C SER A 60 2.84 10.33 -6.99
N TRP A 61 3.04 11.31 -6.11
CA TRP A 61 3.06 12.72 -6.48
C TRP A 61 3.86 13.53 -5.48
N ASP A 62 4.37 14.66 -5.94
CA ASP A 62 5.09 15.61 -5.12
C ASP A 62 4.21 16.80 -4.74
N VAL A 63 4.38 17.25 -3.50
CA VAL A 63 4.07 18.61 -3.07
C VAL A 63 5.42 19.31 -2.89
N PRO A 64 5.85 20.14 -3.87
CA PRO A 64 7.18 20.73 -3.88
C PRO A 64 7.53 21.44 -2.57
N GLY A 65 8.76 21.24 -2.09
CA GLY A 65 9.25 21.79 -0.83
C GLY A 65 8.67 21.13 0.42
N THR A 66 7.75 20.17 0.28
CA THR A 66 7.02 19.58 1.40
C THR A 66 7.21 18.08 1.46
N ALA A 67 6.60 17.33 0.53
CA ALA A 67 6.48 15.89 0.67
C ALA A 67 6.35 15.18 -0.67
N HIS A 68 6.94 13.99 -0.74
CA HIS A 68 6.69 12.98 -1.75
C HIS A 68 5.70 11.97 -1.17
N PHE A 69 4.55 11.81 -1.83
CA PHE A 69 3.51 10.88 -1.42
C PHE A 69 3.51 9.65 -2.31
N ILE A 70 3.42 8.47 -1.71
CA ILE A 70 3.33 7.20 -2.41
C ILE A 70 2.06 6.48 -1.97
N ALA A 71 1.18 6.22 -2.93
CA ALA A 71 0.02 5.36 -2.80
C ALA A 71 0.41 3.94 -3.23
N LEU A 72 0.21 2.96 -2.35
CA LEU A 72 0.32 1.54 -2.68
C LEU A 72 -1.04 0.86 -2.49
N THR A 73 -1.20 -0.32 -3.08
CA THR A 73 -2.34 -1.19 -2.79
C THR A 73 -1.87 -2.47 -2.09
N SER A 74 -2.64 -2.84 -1.06
CA SER A 74 -2.50 -4.10 -0.32
C SER A 74 -3.19 -5.26 -1.03
N TYR A 75 -3.98 -5.00 -2.08
CA TYR A 75 -4.82 -5.99 -2.75
C TYR A 75 -4.64 -5.92 -4.26
N ILE A 76 -3.73 -6.72 -4.79
CA ILE A 76 -3.57 -6.95 -6.22
C ILE A 76 -3.86 -8.43 -6.48
N PRO A 77 -4.85 -8.77 -7.34
CA PRO A 77 -5.21 -10.15 -7.63
C PRO A 77 -4.04 -10.95 -8.18
N ASN A 78 -3.79 -12.12 -7.58
CA ASN A 78 -2.72 -13.03 -7.97
C ASN A 78 -1.31 -12.41 -7.88
N ASP A 79 -1.16 -11.29 -7.19
CA ASP A 79 0.15 -10.72 -6.90
C ASP A 79 0.76 -11.45 -5.70
N THR A 80 2.07 -11.68 -5.76
CA THR A 80 2.81 -12.39 -4.72
C THR A 80 3.47 -11.43 -3.73
N PHE A 81 3.37 -10.12 -3.97
CA PHE A 81 4.05 -9.05 -3.23
C PHE A 81 5.57 -9.26 -3.08
N THR A 82 6.18 -10.03 -3.99
CA THR A 82 7.64 -10.23 -4.04
C THR A 82 8.34 -9.11 -4.82
N VAL A 83 9.67 -9.07 -4.74
CA VAL A 83 10.51 -8.08 -5.45
C VAL A 83 10.35 -8.09 -6.98
N ASN A 84 9.78 -9.17 -7.52
CA ASN A 84 9.59 -9.33 -8.97
C ASN A 84 8.27 -8.76 -9.50
N THR A 85 7.38 -8.35 -8.59
CA THR A 85 6.04 -7.85 -8.89
C THR A 85 6.09 -6.45 -9.50
N ALA A 86 5.06 -6.10 -10.26
CA ALA A 86 5.05 -4.82 -10.95
C ALA A 86 4.97 -3.65 -9.97
N GLN A 87 4.16 -3.76 -8.91
CA GLN A 87 4.07 -2.71 -7.88
C GLN A 87 5.43 -2.51 -7.17
N TYR A 88 6.14 -3.58 -6.82
CA TYR A 88 7.45 -3.45 -6.18
C TYR A 88 8.48 -2.80 -7.10
N LYS A 89 8.57 -3.25 -8.35
CA LYS A 89 9.50 -2.66 -9.34
C LYS A 89 9.17 -1.20 -9.62
N TRP A 90 7.89 -0.85 -9.67
CA TRP A 90 7.44 0.53 -9.79
C TRP A 90 7.87 1.36 -8.58
N LEU A 91 7.61 0.88 -7.35
CA LEU A 91 8.00 1.55 -6.10
C LEU A 91 9.51 1.78 -6.04
N GLU A 92 10.31 0.76 -6.42
CA GLU A 92 11.76 0.89 -6.45
C GLU A 92 12.21 1.96 -7.46
N ALA A 93 11.59 2.00 -8.65
CA ALA A 93 11.89 3.00 -9.67
C ALA A 93 11.45 4.42 -9.28
N ASP A 94 10.36 4.54 -8.53
CA ASP A 94 9.83 5.80 -8.00
C ASP A 94 10.74 6.36 -6.90
N LEU A 95 11.09 5.53 -5.91
CA LEU A 95 12.03 5.89 -4.83
C LEU A 95 13.44 6.22 -5.35
N LYS A 96 13.89 5.61 -6.45
CA LYS A 96 15.16 6.00 -7.11
C LYS A 96 15.16 7.43 -7.65
N LYS A 97 13.99 8.02 -7.92
CA LYS A 97 13.82 9.39 -8.40
C LYS A 97 13.54 10.38 -7.27
N PHE A 98 13.14 9.89 -6.10
CA PHE A 98 12.84 10.71 -4.94
C PHE A 98 14.06 11.52 -4.49
N ASP A 99 13.92 12.85 -4.46
CA ASP A 99 14.90 13.77 -3.91
C ASP A 99 14.40 14.36 -2.60
N ARG A 100 15.02 13.93 -1.49
CA ARG A 100 14.71 14.41 -0.16
C ARG A 100 15.01 15.89 0.06
N LYS A 101 15.90 16.50 -0.73
CA LYS A 101 16.14 17.95 -0.64
C LYS A 101 14.95 18.72 -1.22
N ALA A 102 14.40 18.26 -2.33
CA ALA A 102 13.22 18.86 -2.96
C ALA A 102 11.92 18.57 -2.19
N THR A 103 11.81 17.38 -1.58
CA THR A 103 10.64 16.91 -0.83
C THR A 103 11.09 16.28 0.50
N PRO A 104 11.24 17.06 1.58
CA PRO A 104 11.81 16.58 2.84
C PRO A 104 11.07 15.42 3.50
N TRP A 105 9.77 15.31 3.27
CA TRP A 105 8.93 14.24 3.81
C TRP A 105 8.68 13.14 2.78
N LEU A 106 8.83 11.89 3.18
CA LEU A 106 8.38 10.71 2.44
C LEU A 106 7.22 10.08 3.18
N ILE A 107 6.03 10.12 2.59
CA ILE A 107 4.78 9.64 3.19
C ILE A 107 4.20 8.55 2.31
N VAL A 108 3.99 7.37 2.89
CA VAL A 108 3.45 6.21 2.19
C VAL A 108 2.07 5.90 2.76
N TYR A 109 1.12 5.52 1.91
CA TYR A 109 -0.20 5.10 2.37
C TYR A 109 -0.76 3.95 1.55
N PHE A 110 -1.49 3.06 2.22
CA PHE A 110 -2.15 1.88 1.65
C PHE A 110 -3.19 1.32 2.64
N HIS A 111 -4.04 0.39 2.19
CA HIS A 111 -5.22 -0.05 2.95
C HIS A 111 -4.89 -0.79 4.25
N ALA A 112 -4.37 -2.02 4.13
CA ALA A 112 -4.15 -2.90 5.26
C ALA A 112 -2.81 -2.59 5.94
N PRO A 113 -2.76 -2.39 7.27
CA PRO A 113 -1.56 -1.96 7.95
C PRO A 113 -0.49 -3.06 8.06
N PHE A 114 0.78 -2.65 8.02
CA PHE A 114 1.91 -3.54 8.35
C PHE A 114 1.95 -3.91 9.83
N VAL A 115 1.51 -3.00 10.69
CA VAL A 115 1.51 -3.17 12.15
C VAL A 115 0.12 -2.80 12.67
N SER A 116 -0.50 -3.72 13.41
CA SER A 116 -1.81 -3.54 14.04
C SER A 116 -1.79 -4.27 15.38
N SER A 117 -2.41 -3.69 16.43
CA SER A 117 -2.64 -4.42 17.70
C SER A 117 -4.00 -5.11 17.74
N TYR A 118 -4.87 -4.82 16.79
CA TYR A 118 -6.16 -5.51 16.62
C TYR A 118 -5.97 -6.88 15.95
N GLU A 119 -6.54 -7.91 16.59
CA GLU A 119 -6.46 -9.31 16.18
C GLU A 119 -6.87 -9.54 14.72
N ALA A 120 -7.97 -8.91 14.28
CA ALA A 120 -8.52 -9.08 12.93
C ALA A 120 -7.54 -8.69 11.80
N SER A 121 -6.58 -7.80 12.08
CA SER A 121 -5.61 -7.30 11.10
C SER A 121 -4.17 -7.59 11.49
N PHE A 122 -3.94 -8.33 12.58
CA PHE A 122 -2.60 -8.68 13.03
C PHE A 122 -1.91 -9.57 11.98
N LYS A 123 -0.83 -9.06 11.39
CA LYS A 123 -0.04 -9.73 10.34
C LYS A 123 -0.84 -10.12 9.08
N GLN A 124 -1.95 -9.42 8.81
CA GLN A 124 -2.82 -9.73 7.66
C GLN A 124 -2.11 -9.56 6.31
N VAL A 125 -1.18 -8.61 6.19
CA VAL A 125 -0.40 -8.36 4.96
C VAL A 125 1.11 -8.54 5.15
N GLU A 126 1.47 -9.54 5.96
CA GLU A 126 2.86 -9.81 6.35
C GLU A 126 3.79 -10.05 5.14
N CYS A 127 3.29 -10.63 4.05
CA CYS A 127 4.07 -10.81 2.82
C CYS A 127 4.51 -9.49 2.20
N MET A 128 3.58 -8.52 2.14
CA MET A 128 3.87 -7.18 1.66
C MET A 128 4.85 -6.49 2.63
N ARG A 129 4.62 -6.56 3.95
CA ARG A 129 5.53 -5.98 4.95
C ARG A 129 6.96 -6.50 4.78
N LEU A 130 7.15 -7.82 4.80
CA LEU A 130 8.47 -8.46 4.71
C LEU A 130 9.26 -8.05 3.47
N THR A 131 8.56 -7.72 2.37
CA THR A 131 9.20 -7.34 1.11
C THR A 131 9.37 -5.82 0.96
N TYR A 132 8.35 -5.04 1.33
CA TYR A 132 8.30 -3.60 1.07
C TYR A 132 8.91 -2.77 2.20
N GLU A 133 8.72 -3.18 3.47
CA GLU A 133 9.22 -2.42 4.63
C GLU A 133 10.74 -2.20 4.60
N PRO A 134 11.60 -3.17 4.21
CA PRO A 134 13.04 -2.93 4.11
C PRO A 134 13.40 -1.84 3.09
N LEU A 135 12.66 -1.80 1.96
CA LEU A 135 12.86 -0.78 0.93
C LEU A 135 12.41 0.60 1.44
N LEU A 136 11.22 0.68 2.04
CA LEU A 136 10.69 1.93 2.61
C LEU A 136 11.57 2.48 3.74
N TYR A 137 12.09 1.59 4.59
CA TYR A 137 13.05 1.92 5.65
C TYR A 137 14.36 2.48 5.07
N LYS A 138 14.93 1.84 4.04
CA LYS A 138 16.16 2.28 3.37
C LYS A 138 16.07 3.72 2.84
N TYR A 139 14.89 4.14 2.37
CA TYR A 139 14.65 5.50 1.86
C TYR A 139 14.21 6.51 2.94
N GLY A 140 14.19 6.10 4.21
CA GLY A 140 13.88 6.96 5.35
C GLY A 140 12.42 7.41 5.37
N THR A 141 11.48 6.51 5.09
CA THR A 141 10.05 6.83 5.15
C THR A 141 9.69 7.45 6.49
N ASN A 142 9.01 8.59 6.48
CA ASN A 142 8.66 9.31 7.70
C ASN A 142 7.38 8.73 8.32
N LEU A 143 6.34 8.58 7.50
CA LEU A 143 5.01 8.16 7.93
C LEU A 143 4.48 7.06 7.01
N ILE A 144 3.85 6.06 7.62
CA ILE A 144 3.02 5.07 6.93
C ILE A 144 1.59 5.22 7.43
N LEU A 145 0.67 5.56 6.53
CA LEU A 145 -0.74 5.81 6.84
C LEU A 145 -1.60 4.66 6.32
N ASN A 146 -2.42 4.11 7.19
CA ASN A 146 -3.29 2.97 6.90
C ASN A 146 -4.71 3.19 7.36
N GLY A 147 -5.63 2.37 6.85
CA GLY A 147 -6.93 2.17 7.46
C GLY A 147 -7.19 0.71 7.69
N HIS A 148 -8.21 0.16 7.03
CA HIS A 148 -8.68 -1.22 7.18
C HIS A 148 -9.28 -1.53 8.56
N VAL A 149 -8.54 -1.27 9.63
CA VAL A 149 -9.04 -1.37 11.00
C VAL A 149 -10.00 -0.20 11.29
N HIS A 150 -11.21 -0.51 11.76
CA HIS A 150 -12.23 0.49 12.15
C HIS A 150 -11.93 1.17 13.50
N ALA A 151 -10.68 1.51 13.73
CA ALA A 151 -10.19 2.15 14.95
C ALA A 151 -9.08 3.15 14.62
N TYR A 152 -8.49 3.73 15.67
CA TYR A 152 -7.30 4.57 15.56
C TYR A 152 -6.15 3.91 16.31
N GLU A 153 -4.99 3.80 15.65
CA GLU A 153 -3.74 3.39 16.26
C GLU A 153 -2.60 4.29 15.77
N ARG A 154 -1.64 4.52 16.66
CA ARG A 154 -0.37 5.15 16.31
C ARG A 154 0.76 4.47 17.07
N PHE A 155 1.71 3.94 16.33
CA PHE A 155 2.90 3.33 16.90
C PHE A 155 4.02 4.37 17.04
N TYR A 156 4.97 4.12 17.94
CA TYR A 156 6.27 4.78 17.88
C TYR A 156 7.01 4.35 16.61
N ASN A 157 8.11 5.03 16.28
CA ASN A 157 8.97 4.64 15.18
C ASN A 157 9.34 3.14 15.29
N ASN A 158 8.99 2.38 14.26
CA ASN A 158 9.09 0.94 14.26
C ASN A 158 9.73 0.47 12.95
N TYR A 159 10.57 -0.54 13.05
CA TYR A 159 11.01 -1.33 11.91
C TYR A 159 11.04 -2.80 12.31
N ASN A 160 10.37 -3.65 11.52
CA ASN A 160 10.31 -5.08 11.73
C ASN A 160 9.88 -5.48 13.16
N TYR A 161 8.77 -4.89 13.62
CA TYR A 161 8.19 -5.08 14.95
C TYR A 161 9.07 -4.64 16.13
N THR A 162 10.16 -3.91 15.87
CA THR A 162 11.08 -3.42 16.90
C THR A 162 11.09 -1.90 16.92
N LEU A 163 11.18 -1.30 18.11
CA LEU A 163 11.36 0.15 18.24
C LEU A 163 12.69 0.57 17.60
N ASP A 164 12.60 1.45 16.62
CA ASP A 164 13.76 1.96 15.89
C ASP A 164 13.56 3.45 15.62
N ARG A 165 14.47 4.31 16.08
CA ARG A 165 14.36 5.77 15.91
C ARG A 165 14.37 6.22 14.45
N CYS A 166 14.92 5.42 13.56
CA CYS A 166 14.96 5.66 12.12
C CYS A 166 13.76 5.02 11.38
N GLY A 167 12.97 4.19 12.07
CA GLY A 167 11.78 3.57 11.51
C GLY A 167 10.67 4.59 11.22
N PRO A 168 9.77 4.31 10.26
CA PRO A 168 8.58 5.12 10.06
C PRO A 168 7.65 5.08 11.27
N VAL A 169 6.84 6.13 11.42
CA VAL A 169 5.67 6.12 12.31
C VAL A 169 4.50 5.51 11.55
N HIS A 170 3.92 4.44 12.09
CA HIS A 170 2.71 3.82 11.56
C HIS A 170 1.47 4.43 12.22
N ILE A 171 0.53 4.91 11.40
CA ILE A 171 -0.74 5.47 11.85
C ILE A 171 -1.87 4.79 11.11
N THR A 172 -2.75 4.15 11.86
CA THR A 172 -4.00 3.57 11.36
C THR A 172 -5.15 4.47 11.75
N THR A 173 -6.00 4.84 10.78
CA THR A 173 -7.21 5.62 11.04
C THR A 173 -8.40 4.93 10.40
N ARG A 174 -9.58 5.03 11.02
CA ARG A 174 -10.86 4.51 10.51
C ARG A 174 -11.18 4.92 9.06
N ALA A 175 -10.55 5.96 8.53
CA ALA A 175 -10.88 6.57 7.25
C ALA A 175 -9.79 6.46 6.17
N SER A 176 -8.58 5.98 6.46
CA SER A 176 -7.50 6.02 5.45
C SER A 176 -7.52 4.81 4.53
N ALA A 177 -7.20 5.07 3.26
CA ALA A 177 -7.13 4.15 2.12
C ALA A 177 -8.44 3.48 1.70
N GLY A 178 -9.11 4.11 0.73
CA GLY A 178 -9.81 3.45 -0.39
C GLY A 178 -10.55 2.14 -0.10
N GLY A 179 -11.83 2.26 0.27
CA GLY A 179 -12.87 1.42 -0.33
C GLY A 179 -13.38 0.21 0.46
N GLN A 180 -14.03 0.43 1.61
CA GLN A 180 -15.28 -0.27 1.92
C GLN A 180 -16.24 0.69 2.66
N GLN A 181 -17.42 0.92 2.10
CA GLN A 181 -18.54 1.48 2.84
C GLN A 181 -19.39 0.32 3.34
N HIS A 182 -19.31 0.02 4.64
CA HIS A 182 -20.47 -0.57 5.29
C HIS A 182 -21.51 0.53 5.45
N ARG A 183 -22.64 0.42 4.72
CA ARG A 183 -23.84 1.18 5.08
C ARG A 183 -24.27 0.68 6.45
N ALA A 184 -24.25 1.56 7.45
CA ALA A 184 -25.05 1.32 8.64
C ALA A 184 -26.52 1.32 8.20
N ALA A 185 -27.25 0.27 8.58
CA ALA A 185 -28.70 0.23 8.49
C ALA A 185 -29.30 1.27 9.45
#